data_AF-A0A7S3B8Z0-F1
#
_entry.id   AF-A0A7S3B8Z0-F1
#
_cell.length_a   1.000
_cell.length_b   1.000
_cell.length_c   1.000
_cell.angle_alpha   90.00
_cell.angle_beta   90.00
_cell.angle_gamma   90.00
#
_symmetry.space_group_name_H-M   'P 1'
#
loop_
_entity.id
_entity.type
_entity.pdbx_description
1 polymer ?
#
loop_
_entity_poly.entity_id
_entity_poly.type
_entity_poly.pdbx_seq_one_letter_code
_entity_poly.pdbx_strand_id
1 'polypeptide(L)'
;LSLYGNVCRNLEWQVCAAMGKLPGQGKPTIHVAKAPNTLKLGPDVKEMALGSCNGYIDTRFGRSLYGYATVDVFYLEVCLFNQICSNGAELFTLQQDDDWRCELSHEKFAGLQRLLLSAWTEPHDAIRCTGPGEYYVLGQGELQCTRKPYSQCGGEGYQGATCCPHGNVCEGNDKWWKQCTPVKAWVKG
;
A
#
# COMPACT_ATOMS: atom_id res chain seq x y z
N LEU A 1 -10.81 14.14 -12.37
CA LEU A 1 -9.55 14.88 -12.52
C LEU A 1 -8.53 13.96 -13.20
N SER A 2 -8.34 14.07 -14.52
CA SER A 2 -7.26 13.35 -15.19
C SER A 2 -6.80 14.18 -16.37
N LEU A 3 -5.49 14.47 -16.40
CA LEU A 3 -4.58 14.49 -17.56
C LEU A 3 -3.40 15.45 -17.25
N TYR A 4 -2.17 14.90 -17.25
CA TYR A 4 -0.87 15.60 -17.23
C TYR A 4 -0.41 16.35 -15.95
N GLY A 5 -0.78 15.87 -14.76
CA GLY A 5 -0.14 16.28 -13.50
C GLY A 5 0.79 15.19 -12.98
N ASN A 6 2.00 15.55 -12.53
CA ASN A 6 2.72 14.64 -11.64
C ASN A 6 1.91 14.46 -10.34
N VAL A 7 2.22 13.42 -9.56
CA VAL A 7 1.48 13.11 -8.33
C VAL A 7 1.46 14.30 -7.35
N CYS A 8 2.50 15.13 -7.33
CA CYS A 8 2.54 16.34 -6.50
C CYS A 8 1.48 17.38 -6.92
N ARG A 9 1.27 17.59 -8.22
CA ARG A 9 0.24 18.50 -8.71
C ARG A 9 -1.17 17.98 -8.41
N ASN A 10 -1.36 16.66 -8.52
CA ASN A 10 -2.64 16.04 -8.14
C ASN A 10 -2.92 16.24 -6.65
N LEU A 11 -1.92 16.05 -5.80
CA LEU A 11 -2.01 16.28 -4.36
C LEU A 11 -2.35 17.75 -4.03
N GLU A 12 -1.67 18.70 -4.67
CA GLU A 12 -1.96 20.13 -4.49
C GLU A 12 -3.41 20.46 -4.85
N TRP A 13 -3.91 19.94 -5.97
CA TRP A 13 -5.29 20.17 -6.41
C TRP A 13 -6.31 19.56 -5.45
N GLN A 14 -6.05 18.37 -4.93
CA GLN A 14 -6.90 17.75 -3.91
C GLN A 14 -6.93 18.61 -2.64
N VAL A 15 -5.78 19.10 -2.16
CA VAL A 15 -5.73 20.00 -0.99
C VAL A 15 -6.48 21.31 -1.28
N CYS A 16 -6.31 21.90 -2.46
CA CYS A 16 -7.08 23.08 -2.88
C CYS A 16 -8.59 22.81 -2.90
N ALA A 17 -9.03 21.63 -3.35
CA ALA A 17 -10.43 21.24 -3.38
C ALA A 17 -11.03 21.17 -1.98
N ALA A 18 -10.31 20.53 -1.05
CA ALA A 18 -10.68 20.44 0.37
C ALA A 18 -10.78 21.81 1.03
N MET A 19 -9.97 22.78 0.60
CA MET A 19 -10.03 24.17 1.07
C MET A 19 -11.14 25.00 0.41
N GLY A 20 -11.83 24.48 -0.61
CA GLY A 20 -12.77 25.26 -1.42
C GLY A 20 -12.10 26.31 -2.30
N LYS A 21 -10.82 26.10 -2.67
CA LYS A 21 -9.96 27.07 -3.37
C LYS A 21 -9.64 26.69 -4.81
N LEU A 22 -10.23 25.62 -5.36
CA LEU A 22 -9.99 25.27 -6.76
C LEU A 22 -10.54 26.37 -7.69
N PRO A 23 -9.81 26.72 -8.76
CA PRO A 23 -10.34 27.61 -9.79
C PRO A 23 -11.66 27.06 -10.35
N GLY A 24 -12.73 27.85 -10.29
CA GLY A 24 -14.05 27.46 -10.80
C GLY A 24 -14.85 26.50 -9.91
N GLN A 25 -14.42 26.22 -8.68
CA GLN A 25 -15.14 25.30 -7.77
C GLN A 25 -16.54 25.80 -7.41
N GLY A 26 -16.74 27.13 -7.37
CA GLY A 26 -18.05 27.78 -7.18
C GLY A 26 -18.65 27.66 -5.76
N LYS A 27 -18.41 26.55 -5.06
CA LYS A 27 -18.85 26.26 -3.69
C LYS A 27 -17.70 25.62 -2.89
N PRO A 28 -17.68 25.73 -1.54
CA PRO A 28 -16.67 25.09 -0.70
C PRO A 28 -16.94 23.59 -0.47
N THR A 29 -17.60 22.94 -1.42
CA THR A 29 -17.94 21.51 -1.38
C THR A 29 -17.22 20.78 -2.52
N ILE A 30 -16.99 19.50 -2.31
CA ILE A 30 -16.47 18.56 -3.30
C ILE A 30 -17.68 17.77 -3.78
N HIS A 31 -17.91 17.81 -5.09
CA HIS A 31 -18.96 17.04 -5.74
C HIS A 31 -18.45 15.64 -6.06
N VAL A 32 -19.15 14.61 -5.60
CA VAL A 32 -18.64 13.24 -5.66
C VAL A 32 -19.22 12.51 -6.87
N ALA A 33 -18.47 12.48 -7.96
CA ALA A 33 -18.87 11.81 -9.20
C ALA A 33 -18.93 10.27 -9.11
N LYS A 34 -18.33 9.68 -8.07
CA LYS A 34 -18.38 8.23 -7.78
C LYS A 34 -18.43 8.02 -6.27
N ALA A 35 -19.43 7.27 -5.81
CA ALA A 35 -19.66 7.03 -4.39
C ALA A 35 -18.41 6.40 -3.71
N PRO A 36 -17.83 7.01 -2.65
CA PRO A 36 -16.59 6.52 -2.04
C PRO A 36 -16.79 5.21 -1.28
N ASN A 37 -18.03 4.89 -0.89
CA ASN A 37 -18.40 3.59 -0.32
C ASN A 37 -18.25 2.41 -1.30
N THR A 38 -18.03 2.68 -2.59
CA THR A 38 -17.78 1.64 -3.60
C THR A 38 -16.33 1.16 -3.62
N LEU A 39 -15.45 1.78 -2.82
CA LEU A 39 -14.07 1.34 -2.65
C LEU A 39 -14.03 -0.09 -2.12
N LYS A 40 -13.47 -0.97 -2.93
CA LYS A 40 -13.25 -2.36 -2.55
C LYS A 40 -11.89 -2.45 -1.86
N LEU A 41 -11.92 -2.40 -0.53
CA LEU A 41 -10.73 -2.36 0.32
C LEU A 41 -10.50 -3.66 1.12
N GLY A 42 -11.47 -4.57 1.10
CA GLY A 42 -11.45 -5.82 1.87
C GLY A 42 -10.40 -6.83 1.36
N PRO A 43 -10.06 -7.84 2.17
CA PRO A 43 -9.05 -8.86 1.84
C PRO A 43 -9.42 -9.70 0.61
N ASP A 44 -10.71 -9.75 0.25
CA ASP A 44 -11.22 -10.51 -0.90
C ASP A 44 -10.88 -9.86 -2.26
N VAL A 45 -10.27 -8.67 -2.25
CA VAL A 45 -9.99 -7.86 -3.43
C VAL A 45 -8.56 -8.09 -3.91
N LYS A 46 -8.39 -8.99 -4.88
CA LYS A 46 -7.07 -9.47 -5.36
C LYS A 46 -6.06 -8.38 -5.75
N GLU A 47 -6.51 -7.25 -6.29
CA GLU A 47 -5.63 -6.21 -6.86
C GLU A 47 -5.53 -4.93 -6.02
N MET A 48 -6.48 -4.70 -5.10
CA MET A 48 -6.62 -3.41 -4.38
C MET A 48 -6.97 -3.57 -2.89
N ALA A 49 -6.86 -4.77 -2.33
CA ALA A 49 -7.05 -4.99 -0.90
C ALA A 49 -6.08 -4.13 -0.08
N LEU A 50 -6.58 -3.41 0.92
CA LEU A 50 -5.73 -2.71 1.87
C LEU A 50 -4.80 -3.71 2.57
N GLY A 51 -3.52 -3.36 2.67
CA GLY A 51 -2.49 -4.23 3.28
C GLY A 51 -2.00 -5.37 2.37
N SER A 52 -2.64 -5.62 1.23
CA SER A 52 -2.07 -6.47 0.19
C SER A 52 -1.13 -5.61 -0.64
N CYS A 53 0.13 -5.50 -0.21
CA CYS A 53 1.17 -4.76 -0.90
C CYS A 53 1.57 -5.45 -2.22
N ASN A 54 0.63 -5.58 -3.15
CA ASN A 54 0.81 -6.22 -4.44
C ASN A 54 1.41 -5.19 -5.41
N GLY A 55 2.74 -5.26 -5.61
CA GLY A 55 3.43 -4.46 -6.62
C GLY A 55 3.21 -5.00 -8.04
N TYR A 56 3.34 -4.13 -9.04
CA TYR A 56 3.42 -4.53 -10.44
C TYR A 56 4.86 -4.97 -10.77
N ILE A 57 5.02 -6.13 -11.43
CA ILE A 57 6.33 -6.57 -11.92
C ILE A 57 6.50 -6.04 -13.34
N ASP A 58 7.43 -5.10 -13.54
CA ASP A 58 7.78 -4.63 -14.89
C ASP A 58 8.75 -5.60 -15.54
N THR A 59 8.25 -6.34 -16.54
CA THR A 59 9.04 -7.33 -17.28
C THR A 59 10.24 -6.74 -18.03
N ARG A 60 10.30 -5.42 -18.23
CA ARG A 60 11.40 -4.73 -18.91
C ARG A 60 12.66 -4.58 -18.06
N PHE A 61 12.53 -4.58 -16.73
CA PHE A 61 13.65 -4.37 -15.80
C PHE A 61 14.11 -5.65 -15.10
N GLY A 62 13.70 -6.81 -15.61
CA GLY A 62 13.88 -8.10 -14.95
C GLY A 62 12.87 -8.31 -13.83
N ARG A 63 12.50 -9.57 -13.57
CA ARG A 63 11.46 -9.97 -12.59
C ARG A 63 11.82 -9.67 -11.12
N SER A 64 12.83 -8.84 -10.86
CA SER A 64 13.39 -8.57 -9.53
C SER A 64 12.95 -7.22 -8.94
N LEU A 65 12.38 -6.30 -9.71
CA LEU A 65 11.85 -5.05 -9.20
C LEU A 65 10.31 -5.04 -9.20
N TYR A 66 9.74 -4.96 -8.00
CA TYR A 66 8.35 -4.56 -7.81
C TYR A 66 8.26 -3.05 -7.99
N GLY A 67 7.50 -2.60 -8.99
CA GLY A 67 7.09 -1.22 -9.14
C GLY A 67 5.76 -1.00 -8.43
N TYR A 68 5.64 0.09 -7.68
CA TYR A 68 4.37 0.54 -7.15
C TYR A 68 3.91 1.75 -7.95
N ALA A 69 2.94 1.52 -8.83
CA ALA A 69 2.13 2.58 -9.39
C ALA A 69 0.70 2.05 -9.32
N THR A 70 0.00 2.37 -8.22
CA THR A 70 -1.43 2.09 -8.15
C THR A 70 -2.11 2.91 -9.24
N VAL A 71 -2.91 2.24 -10.06
CA VAL A 71 -3.55 2.83 -11.24
C VAL A 71 -4.79 3.67 -10.90
N ASP A 72 -5.25 3.63 -9.64
CA ASP A 72 -6.53 4.22 -9.26
C ASP A 72 -6.37 5.55 -8.50
N VAL A 73 -6.45 6.66 -9.24
CA VAL A 73 -6.48 8.02 -8.70
C VAL A 73 -7.65 8.26 -7.75
N PHE A 74 -8.77 7.55 -7.94
CA PHE A 74 -9.94 7.68 -7.08
C PHE A 74 -9.69 7.11 -5.68
N TYR A 75 -8.93 6.02 -5.57
CA TYR A 75 -8.50 5.49 -4.27
C TYR A 75 -7.60 6.49 -3.53
N LEU A 76 -6.66 7.11 -4.26
CA LEU A 76 -5.77 8.12 -3.69
C LEU A 76 -6.55 9.36 -3.22
N GLU A 77 -7.50 9.84 -4.03
CA GLU A 77 -8.39 10.97 -3.71
C GLU A 77 -9.14 10.72 -2.39
N VAL A 78 -9.85 9.60 -2.29
CA VAL A 78 -10.69 9.31 -1.11
C VAL A 78 -9.82 9.08 0.14
N CYS A 79 -8.74 8.31 0.02
CA CYS A 79 -7.84 8.06 1.14
C CYS A 79 -7.20 9.35 1.65
N LEU A 80 -6.75 10.23 0.74
CA LEU A 80 -6.18 11.51 1.13
C LEU A 80 -7.20 12.37 1.89
N PHE A 81 -8.41 12.52 1.36
CA PHE A 81 -9.45 13.31 2.04
C PHE A 81 -9.78 12.75 3.41
N ASN A 82 -9.88 11.42 3.54
CA ASN A 82 -10.08 10.78 4.84
C ASN A 82 -8.92 11.07 5.83
N GLN A 83 -7.68 11.15 5.33
CA GLN A 83 -6.51 11.44 6.15
C GLN A 83 -6.36 12.90 6.53
N ILE A 84 -6.88 13.88 5.78
CA ILE A 84 -6.66 15.32 6.05
C ILE A 84 -7.88 16.04 6.62
N CYS A 85 -9.08 15.48 6.50
CA CYS A 85 -10.32 16.08 7.00
C CYS A 85 -10.73 15.46 8.35
N SER A 86 -11.19 16.26 9.31
CA SER A 86 -11.70 15.79 10.60
C SER A 86 -12.89 14.84 10.42
N ASN A 87 -13.82 15.22 9.55
CA ASN A 87 -15.02 14.47 9.18
C ASN A 87 -14.79 13.46 8.04
N GLY A 88 -13.55 13.06 7.78
CA GLY A 88 -13.18 12.17 6.68
C GLY A 88 -13.93 10.83 6.63
N ALA A 89 -14.37 10.31 7.79
CA ALA A 89 -15.15 9.08 7.86
C ALA A 89 -16.51 9.19 7.16
N GLU A 90 -17.07 10.39 7.02
CA GLU A 90 -18.33 10.63 6.30
C GLU A 90 -18.24 10.30 4.82
N LEU A 91 -17.05 10.36 4.21
CA LEU A 91 -16.86 10.01 2.80
C LEU A 91 -17.46 8.64 2.45
N PHE A 92 -17.37 7.69 3.38
CA PHE A 92 -17.85 6.32 3.19
C PHE A 92 -19.36 6.15 3.38
N THR A 93 -20.09 7.22 3.66
CA THR A 93 -21.58 7.22 3.67
C THR A 93 -22.17 7.88 2.43
N LEU A 94 -21.38 8.70 1.72
CA LEU A 94 -21.81 9.46 0.55
C LEU A 94 -22.20 8.56 -0.62
N GLN A 95 -23.23 9.00 -1.34
CA GLN A 95 -23.69 8.45 -2.60
C GLN A 95 -23.08 9.21 -3.79
N GLN A 96 -23.38 8.73 -4.99
CA GLN A 96 -23.04 9.45 -6.20
C GLN A 96 -23.81 10.76 -6.26
N ASP A 97 -23.16 11.82 -6.74
CA ASP A 97 -23.68 13.18 -6.91
C ASP A 97 -23.94 13.94 -5.59
N ASP A 98 -23.56 13.37 -4.46
CA ASP A 98 -23.56 14.07 -3.18
C ASP A 98 -22.49 15.18 -3.17
N ASP A 99 -22.83 16.29 -2.52
CA ASP A 99 -21.89 17.35 -2.18
C ASP A 99 -21.39 17.13 -0.75
N TRP A 100 -20.07 17.12 -0.57
CA TRP A 100 -19.46 16.98 0.75
C TRP A 100 -18.47 18.09 1.05
N ARG A 101 -18.48 18.58 2.30
CA ARG A 101 -17.54 19.61 2.75
C ARG A 101 -16.48 18.98 3.64
N CYS A 102 -15.22 19.10 3.22
CA CYS A 102 -14.10 18.75 4.07
C CYS A 102 -13.97 19.76 5.22
N GLU A 103 -14.01 19.27 6.45
CA GLU A 103 -13.54 20.00 7.62
C GLU A 103 -12.02 19.80 7.74
N LEU A 104 -11.26 20.63 7.03
CA LEU A 104 -9.80 20.47 6.96
C LEU A 104 -9.16 20.54 8.35
N SER A 105 -8.45 19.48 8.74
CA SER A 105 -7.68 19.43 9.99
C SER A 105 -6.21 19.72 9.71
N HIS A 106 -5.73 20.84 10.26
CA HIS A 106 -4.33 21.22 10.15
C HIS A 106 -3.40 20.22 10.86
N GLU A 107 -3.87 19.64 11.97
CA GLU A 107 -3.13 18.61 12.71
C GLU A 107 -2.98 17.34 11.87
N LYS A 108 -4.08 16.83 11.30
CA LYS A 108 -4.05 15.64 10.46
C LYS A 108 -3.21 15.87 9.20
N PHE A 109 -3.34 17.03 8.56
CA PHE A 109 -2.53 17.41 7.42
C PHE A 109 -1.03 17.47 7.77
N ALA A 110 -0.67 18.07 8.91
CA ALA A 110 0.71 18.07 9.40
C ALA A 110 1.20 16.66 9.76
N GLY A 111 0.32 15.79 10.26
CA GLY A 111 0.59 14.36 10.46
C GLY A 111 0.95 13.65 9.16
N LEU A 112 0.14 13.83 8.12
CA LEU A 112 0.41 13.29 6.80
C LEU A 112 1.72 13.85 6.20
N GLN A 113 1.94 15.17 6.30
CA GLN A 113 3.18 15.79 5.82
C GLN A 113 4.41 15.21 6.53
N ARG A 114 4.34 14.99 7.85
CA ARG A 114 5.42 14.34 8.61
C ARG A 114 5.66 12.91 8.13
N LEU A 115 4.61 12.14 7.86
CA LEU A 115 4.74 10.79 7.30
C LEU A 115 5.42 10.82 5.93
N LEU A 116 4.99 11.71 5.04
CA LEU A 116 5.54 11.83 3.68
C LEU A 116 6.99 12.36 3.64
N LEU A 117 7.37 13.21 4.58
CA LEU A 117 8.72 13.78 4.69
C LEU A 117 9.64 12.98 5.60
N SER A 118 9.11 12.02 6.36
CA SER A 118 9.93 11.17 7.22
C SER A 118 10.87 10.32 6.36
N ALA A 119 12.11 10.19 6.81
CA ALA A 119 13.01 9.21 6.22
C ALA A 119 12.35 7.84 6.37
N TRP A 120 12.09 7.17 5.24
CA TRP A 120 11.57 5.82 5.31
C TRP A 120 12.65 4.91 5.91
N THR A 121 12.44 4.52 7.15
CA THR A 121 13.11 3.39 7.79
C THR A 121 12.19 2.20 7.63
N GLU A 122 12.62 1.18 6.89
CA GLU A 122 11.92 -0.10 6.84
C GLU A 122 11.66 -0.57 8.29
N PRO A 123 10.39 -0.71 8.71
CA PRO A 123 10.10 -1.31 10.00
C PRO A 123 10.81 -2.67 10.12
N HIS A 124 11.30 -3.02 11.30
CA HIS A 124 12.00 -4.30 11.52
C HIS A 124 11.10 -5.52 11.27
N ASP A 125 9.80 -5.31 11.30
CA ASP A 125 8.69 -6.22 11.01
C ASP A 125 8.07 -5.98 9.62
N ALA A 126 8.66 -5.10 8.80
CA ALA A 126 8.17 -4.88 7.45
C ALA A 126 8.33 -6.15 6.61
N ILE A 127 7.22 -6.64 6.09
CA ILE A 127 7.21 -7.83 5.24
C ILE A 127 7.52 -7.41 3.81
N ARG A 128 8.60 -7.98 3.27
CA ARG A 128 8.93 -7.84 1.85
C ARG A 128 7.81 -8.47 1.02
N CYS A 129 7.21 -7.68 0.14
CA CYS A 129 6.05 -8.11 -0.64
C CYS A 129 6.51 -9.12 -1.70
N THR A 130 6.15 -10.39 -1.53
CA THR A 130 6.68 -11.51 -2.35
C THR A 130 5.70 -12.01 -3.42
N GLY A 131 4.67 -11.23 -3.75
CA GLY A 131 3.67 -11.63 -4.74
C GLY A 131 2.76 -12.77 -4.24
N PRO A 132 1.93 -13.36 -5.13
CA PRO A 132 0.94 -14.37 -4.75
C PRO A 132 1.64 -15.70 -4.44
N GLY A 133 2.24 -15.79 -3.26
CA GLY A 133 2.64 -17.06 -2.65
C GLY A 133 1.44 -17.70 -1.97
N GLU A 134 1.26 -18.99 -2.17
CA GLU A 134 0.24 -19.81 -1.52
C GLU A 134 0.41 -19.76 0.01
N TYR A 135 -0.46 -19.04 0.71
CA TYR A 135 -0.57 -19.09 2.18
C TYR A 135 -1.85 -19.86 2.54
N TYR A 136 -1.71 -20.98 3.26
CA TYR A 136 -2.83 -21.62 3.93
C TYR A 136 -3.05 -20.98 5.30
N VAL A 137 -4.27 -20.51 5.54
CA VAL A 137 -4.71 -19.97 6.84
C VAL A 137 -4.93 -21.14 7.79
N LEU A 138 -4.00 -21.36 8.73
CA LEU A 138 -4.35 -22.09 9.95
C LEU A 138 -4.99 -21.08 10.88
N GLY A 139 -6.24 -21.33 11.26
CA GLY A 139 -7.09 -20.40 12.00
C GLY A 139 -6.39 -19.75 13.18
N GLN A 140 -6.74 -18.48 13.41
CA GLN A 140 -6.23 -17.58 14.48
C GLN A 140 -4.95 -16.80 14.13
N GLY A 141 -5.02 -15.94 13.11
CA GLY A 141 -4.47 -14.59 13.21
C GLY A 141 -2.95 -14.39 13.27
N GLU A 142 -2.12 -15.39 12.99
CA GLU A 142 -0.66 -15.22 12.92
C GLU A 142 -0.06 -15.94 11.69
N LEU A 143 0.55 -15.17 10.78
CA LEU A 143 1.29 -15.67 9.61
C LEU A 143 2.63 -16.30 10.07
N GLN A 144 2.60 -17.54 10.56
CA GLN A 144 3.81 -18.23 10.99
C GLN A 144 4.19 -19.33 9.98
N CYS A 145 5.27 -19.11 9.22
CA CYS A 145 5.89 -20.20 8.48
C CYS A 145 6.49 -21.20 9.47
N THR A 146 6.00 -22.44 9.48
CA THR A 146 6.40 -23.50 10.43
C THR A 146 7.81 -24.05 10.20
N ARG A 147 8.55 -23.51 9.23
CA ARG A 147 9.92 -23.93 8.91
C ARG A 147 10.89 -23.32 9.90
N LYS A 148 12.04 -23.97 10.10
CA LYS A 148 13.07 -23.48 11.02
C LYS A 148 14.08 -22.62 10.27
N PRO A 149 14.78 -21.69 10.95
CA PRO A 149 15.98 -21.08 10.42
C PRO A 149 16.91 -22.16 9.83
N TYR A 150 17.58 -21.83 8.74
CA TYR A 150 18.49 -22.70 7.98
C TYR A 150 17.84 -23.91 7.30
N SER A 151 16.52 -24.06 7.33
CA SER A 151 15.82 -25.12 6.58
C SER A 151 15.77 -24.81 5.08
N GLN A 152 15.87 -25.84 4.22
CA GLN A 152 15.89 -25.68 2.75
C GLN A 152 14.60 -25.07 2.17
N CYS A 153 14.54 -23.78 1.87
CA CYS A 153 13.32 -23.13 1.35
C CYS A 153 13.21 -23.10 -0.17
N GLY A 154 14.16 -23.68 -0.88
CA GLY A 154 14.13 -23.72 -2.33
C GLY A 154 15.32 -24.45 -2.91
N GLY A 155 15.35 -24.47 -4.24
CA GLY A 155 16.34 -25.23 -5.01
C GLY A 155 15.69 -25.86 -6.24
N GLU A 156 16.46 -26.03 -7.30
CA GLU A 156 16.01 -26.76 -8.50
C GLU A 156 15.68 -28.21 -8.12
N GLY A 157 14.42 -28.61 -8.35
CA GLY A 157 13.88 -29.91 -7.93
C GLY A 157 13.28 -29.95 -6.51
N TYR A 158 13.33 -28.87 -5.73
CA TYR A 158 12.70 -28.82 -4.41
C TYR A 158 11.18 -28.67 -4.52
N GLN A 159 10.43 -29.59 -3.89
CA GLN A 159 8.95 -29.64 -3.91
C GLN A 159 8.31 -29.28 -2.56
N GLY A 160 9.11 -28.89 -1.57
CA GLY A 160 8.59 -28.52 -0.24
C GLY A 160 8.16 -27.06 -0.14
N ALA A 161 7.70 -26.67 1.05
CA ALA A 161 7.28 -25.30 1.32
C ALA A 161 8.44 -24.30 1.14
N THR A 162 8.14 -23.17 0.50
CA THR A 162 9.11 -22.12 0.12
C THR A 162 9.17 -20.95 1.11
N CYS A 163 8.32 -20.95 2.13
CA CYS A 163 8.30 -19.91 3.16
C CYS A 163 9.51 -20.02 4.11
N CYS A 164 9.79 -18.95 4.86
CA CYS A 164 10.74 -18.95 5.97
C CYS A 164 10.11 -18.33 7.22
N PRO A 165 10.52 -18.75 8.43
CA PRO A 165 10.03 -18.17 9.68
C PRO A 165 10.40 -16.68 9.76
N HIS A 166 9.68 -15.95 10.62
CA HIS A 166 9.91 -14.52 10.81
C HIS A 166 11.39 -14.19 11.04
N GLY A 167 11.87 -13.08 10.46
CA GLY A 167 13.27 -12.67 10.50
C GLY A 167 14.23 -13.48 9.61
N ASN A 168 13.72 -14.35 8.72
CA ASN A 168 14.52 -15.13 7.79
C ASN A 168 14.06 -14.95 6.33
N VAL A 169 14.99 -15.01 5.38
CA VAL A 169 14.76 -14.92 3.93
C VAL A 169 15.27 -16.18 3.24
N CYS A 170 14.64 -16.57 2.12
CA CYS A 170 15.06 -17.75 1.37
C CYS A 170 16.21 -17.43 0.41
N GLU A 171 17.44 -17.80 0.79
CA GLU A 171 18.65 -17.50 0.02
C GLU A 171 19.54 -18.74 -0.14
N GLY A 172 20.29 -18.80 -1.23
CA GLY A 172 21.19 -19.92 -1.52
C GLY A 172 22.41 -19.45 -2.29
N ASN A 173 23.52 -20.17 -2.13
CA ASN A 173 24.77 -19.89 -2.85
C ASN A 173 24.82 -20.59 -4.22
N ASP A 174 23.89 -21.51 -4.49
CA ASP A 174 23.77 -22.19 -5.77
C ASP A 174 22.29 -22.41 -6.15
N LYS A 175 22.06 -22.95 -7.34
CA LYS A 175 20.71 -23.17 -7.90
C LYS A 175 19.97 -24.36 -7.30
N TRP A 176 20.67 -25.29 -6.66
CA TRP A 176 20.11 -26.55 -6.16
C TRP A 176 19.67 -26.45 -4.70
N TRP A 177 20.30 -25.57 -3.92
CA TRP A 177 20.03 -25.41 -2.50
C TRP A 177 19.85 -23.94 -2.09
N LYS A 178 18.63 -23.63 -1.63
CA LYS A 178 18.31 -22.39 -0.93
C LYS A 178 17.81 -22.71 0.47
N GLN A 179 18.21 -21.94 1.46
CA GLN A 179 17.85 -22.12 2.86
C GLN A 179 17.36 -20.81 3.49
N CYS A 180 16.61 -20.93 4.58
CA CYS A 180 16.20 -19.78 5.37
C CYS A 180 17.42 -19.17 6.07
N THR A 181 17.87 -18.01 5.63
CA THR A 181 18.97 -17.26 6.26
C THR A 181 18.38 -16.13 7.08
N PRO A 182 18.93 -15.83 8.29
CA PRO A 182 18.55 -14.63 9.01
C PRO A 182 18.74 -13.41 8.11
N VAL A 183 17.75 -12.53 8.08
CA VAL A 183 17.89 -11.24 7.38
C VAL A 183 19.03 -10.50 8.06
N LYS A 184 20.08 -10.16 7.30
CA LYS A 184 21.16 -9.34 7.84
C LYS A 184 20.57 -7.98 8.17
N ALA A 185 20.53 -7.62 9.45
CA ALA A 185 20.26 -6.25 9.86
C ALA A 185 21.27 -5.36 9.14
N TRP A 186 20.79 -4.40 8.35
CA TRP A 186 21.64 -3.38 7.77
C TRP A 186 22.13 -2.48 8.91
N VAL A 187 23.25 -2.85 9.54
CA VAL A 187 24.01 -1.95 10.40
C VAL A 187 24.71 -0.98 9.46
N LYS A 188 24.20 0.25 9.37
CA LYS A 188 24.94 1.34 8.74
C LYS A 188 26.21 1.59 9.55
N GLY A 189 27.36 1.41 8.91
CA GLY A 189 28.59 2.13 9.27
C GLY A 189 28.56 3.54 8.69
#